data_AF-A0A7Y2FSX2-F1
#
_entry.id   AF-A0A7Y2FSX2-F1
#
_cell.length_a   1.000
_cell.length_b   1.000
_cell.length_c   1.000
_cell.angle_alpha   90.00
_cell.angle_beta   90.00
_cell.angle_gamma   90.00
#
_symmetry.space_group_name_H-M   'P 1'
#
loop_
_entity.id
_entity.type
_entity.pdbx_description
1 polymer ?
#
loop_
_entity_poly.entity_id
_entity_poly.type
_entity_poly.pdbx_seq_one_letter_code
_entity_poly.pdbx_strand_id
1 'polypeptide(L)' 'MDVVKITEHARALLDAHGEKAEAEAAQKAAALQQAGQHDEAEQWNMVRKAIHQLRSSHVS' A
#
# COMPACT_ATOMS: atom_id res chain seq x y z
N MET A 1 -5.26 -8.03 -7.69
CA MET A 1 -6.15 -7.64 -6.58
C MET A 1 -7.25 -6.71 -7.09
N ASP A 2 -8.49 -6.86 -6.62
CA ASP A 2 -9.56 -5.90 -6.89
C ASP A 2 -9.30 -4.56 -6.18
N VAL A 3 -9.72 -3.44 -6.75
CA VAL A 3 -9.49 -2.09 -6.18
C VAL A 3 -10.03 -1.97 -4.75
N VAL A 4 -11.20 -2.57 -4.47
CA VAL A 4 -11.80 -2.60 -3.13
C VAL A 4 -10.86 -3.25 -2.10
N LYS A 5 -10.30 -4.41 -2.45
CA LYS A 5 -9.37 -5.14 -1.58
C LYS A 5 -8.07 -4.36 -1.37
N ILE A 6 -7.59 -3.63 -2.38
CA ILE A 6 -6.41 -2.75 -2.26
C ILE A 6 -6.69 -1.64 -1.22
N THR A 7 -7.85 -0.99 -1.29
CA THR A 7 -8.23 0.07 -0.36
C THR A 7 -8.47 -0.46 1.05
N GLU A 8 -9.10 -1.61 1.21
CA GLU A 8 -9.25 -2.27 2.52
C GLU A 8 -7.89 -2.64 3.13
N HIS A 9 -6.98 -3.20 2.32
CA HIS A 9 -5.65 -3.55 2.78
C HIS A 9 -4.84 -2.31 3.18
N ALA A 10 -4.94 -1.24 2.38
CA ALA A 10 -4.34 0.06 2.69
C ALA A 10 -4.87 0.65 4.00
N ARG A 11 -6.18 0.57 4.23
CA ARG A 11 -6.81 1.05 5.46
C ARG A 11 -6.37 0.23 6.67
N ALA A 12 -6.35 -1.09 6.57
CA ALA A 12 -5.89 -1.97 7.64
C ALA A 12 -4.42 -1.73 8.00
N LEU A 13 -3.55 -1.55 6.99
CA LEU A 13 -2.15 -1.19 7.19
C LEU A 13 -1.99 0.18 7.86
N LEU A 14 -2.72 1.19 7.39
CA LEU A 14 -2.68 2.54 7.96
C LEU A 14 -3.21 2.56 9.40
N ASP A 15 -4.24 1.78 9.72
CA ASP A 15 -4.79 1.67 11.07
C ASP A 15 -3.82 0.97 12.04
N ALA A 16 -3.19 -0.12 11.59
CA ALA A 16 -2.28 -0.91 12.43
C ALA A 16 -0.86 -0.29 12.55
N HIS A 17 -0.34 0.33 11.49
CA HIS A 17 1.06 0.80 11.42
C HIS A 17 1.19 2.33 11.30
N GLY A 18 0.08 3.04 11.12
CA GLY A 18 0.06 4.50 11.01
C GLY A 18 0.94 5.01 9.87
N GLU A 19 1.80 5.96 10.19
CA GLU A 19 2.77 6.55 9.26
C GLU A 19 3.76 5.55 8.62
N LYS A 20 4.00 4.40 9.26
CA LYS A 20 4.92 3.36 8.74
C LYS A 20 4.29 2.51 7.63
N ALA A 21 2.96 2.52 7.52
CA ALA A 21 2.21 1.74 6.55
C ALA A 21 2.65 1.99 5.10
N GLU A 22 2.94 3.24 4.74
CA GLU A 22 3.39 3.60 3.40
C GLU A 22 4.78 3.05 3.10
N ALA A 23 5.68 3.09 4.10
CA ALA A 23 7.05 2.60 3.97
C ALA A 23 7.08 1.07 3.83
N GLU A 24 6.23 0.35 4.57
CA GLU A 24 6.11 -1.10 4.45
C GLU A 24 5.54 -1.53 3.10
N ALA A 25 4.52 -0.84 2.61
CA ALA A 25 4.00 -1.09 1.27
C ALA A 25 5.06 -0.84 0.19
N ALA A 26 5.87 0.21 0.34
CA ALA A 26 6.97 0.52 -0.56
C ALA A 26 8.08 -0.55 -0.51
N GLN A 27 8.50 -0.98 0.69
CA GLN A 27 9.50 -2.04 0.85
C GLN A 27 9.04 -3.35 0.21
N LYS A 28 7.78 -3.72 0.43
CA LYS A 28 7.24 -4.97 -0.11
C LYS A 28 7.12 -4.94 -1.64
N ALA A 29 6.70 -3.82 -2.21
CA ALA A 29 6.71 -3.63 -3.66
C ALA A 29 8.13 -3.79 -4.23
N ALA A 30 9.14 -3.19 -3.59
CA ALA A 30 10.53 -3.30 -4.03
C ALA A 30 11.04 -4.74 -3.93
N ALA A 31 10.77 -5.45 -2.83
CA ALA A 31 11.17 -6.85 -2.64
C ALA A 31 10.54 -7.77 -3.71
N LEU A 32 9.27 -7.58 -4.02
CA LEU A 32 8.57 -8.35 -5.06
C LEU A 32 9.10 -8.05 -6.46
N GLN A 33 9.44 -6.79 -6.74
CA GLN A 33 10.08 -6.44 -8.01
C GLN A 33 11.45 -7.10 -8.15
N GLN A 34 12.25 -7.17 -7.08
CA GLN A 34 13.53 -7.89 -7.07
C GLN A 34 13.33 -9.42 -7.24
N ALA A 35 12.21 -9.96 -6.74
CA ALA A 35 11.84 -11.36 -6.92
C ALA A 35 11.26 -11.68 -8.31
N GLY A 36 11.09 -10.68 -9.19
CA GLY A 36 10.47 -10.84 -10.51
C GLY A 36 8.95 -10.92 -10.49
N GLN A 37 8.31 -10.68 -9.34
CA GLN A 37 6.85 -10.70 -9.15
C GLN A 37 6.26 -9.31 -9.46
N HIS A 38 6.31 -8.91 -10.74
CA HIS A 38 5.94 -7.57 -11.16
C HIS A 38 4.46 -7.24 -10.90
N ASP A 39 3.56 -8.20 -11.13
CA ASP A 39 2.12 -8.03 -10.85
C ASP A 39 1.82 -7.78 -9.38
N GLU A 40 2.52 -8.46 -8.47
CA GLU A 40 2.36 -8.22 -7.03
C GLU A 40 3.01 -6.90 -6.62
N ALA A 41 4.18 -6.57 -7.18
CA ALA A 41 4.81 -5.28 -6.94
C ALA A 41 3.91 -4.10 -7.34
N GLU A 42 3.19 -4.22 -8.45
CA GLU A 42 2.22 -3.21 -8.89
C GLU A 42 1.02 -3.12 -7.91
N GLN A 43 0.52 -4.25 -7.43
CA GLN A 43 -0.53 -4.28 -6.40
C GLN A 43 -0.10 -3.56 -5.12
N TRP A 44 1.13 -3.77 -4.65
CA TRP A 44 1.68 -3.07 -3.48
C TRP A 44 1.89 -1.57 -3.73
N ASN A 45 2.23 -1.18 -4.95
CA ASN A 45 2.27 0.23 -5.36
C ASN A 45 0.88 0.89 -5.29
N MET A 46 -0.17 0.17 -5.70
CA MET A 46 -1.54 0.65 -5.60
C MET A 46 -2.00 0.76 -4.15
N VAL A 47 -1.64 -0.20 -3.28
CA VAL A 47 -1.87 -0.12 -1.82
C VAL A 47 -1.20 1.12 -1.25
N ARG A 48 0.08 1.37 -1.60
CA ARG A 48 0.83 2.55 -1.16
C ARG A 48 0.14 3.86 -1.56
N LYS A 49 -0.35 3.97 -2.81
CA LYS A 49 -1.10 5.14 -3.28
C LYS A 49 -2.41 5.33 -2.50
N ALA A 50 -3.13 4.25 -2.21
CA ALA A 50 -4.34 4.30 -1.41
C ALA A 50 -4.05 4.76 0.04
N ILE A 51 -2.98 4.27 0.66
CA ILE A 51 -2.52 4.73 2.00
C ILE A 51 -2.26 6.23 1.98
N HIS A 52 -1.55 6.72 0.96
CA HIS A 52 -1.27 8.15 0.80
C HIS A 52 -2.56 8.98 0.70
N GLN A 53 -3.50 8.55 -0.16
CA GLN A 53 -4.79 9.23 -0.32
C GLN A 53 -5.62 9.22 0.97
N LEU A 54 -5.66 8.10 1.70
CA LEU A 54 -6.36 7.99 2.98
C LEU A 54 -5.75 8.94 4.02
N ARG A 55 -4.41 9.03 4.09
CA ARG A 55 -3.72 9.96 5.00
C ARG A 55 -3.99 11.42 4.65
N SER A 56 -3.94 11.77 3.36
CA SER A 56 -4.27 13.12 2.89
C SER A 56 -5.73 13.50 3.15
N SER A 57 -6.65 12.53 3.07
CA SER A 57 -8.08 12.76 3.35
C SER A 57 -8.38 12.92 4.84
N HIS A 58 -7.53 12.38 5.72
CA HIS A 58 -7.69 12.47 7.18
C HIS A 58 -7.12 13.78 7.77
N VAL A 59 -6.39 14.59 6.98
CA VAL A 59 -5.76 15.84 7.45
C VAL A 59 -6.48 17.11 6.98
N SER A 60 -7.72 17.01 6.49
CA SER A 60 -8.54 18.16 6.07
C SER A 60 -9.50 18.64 7.16
#